data_AF-A0A7Y7HYS2-F1
#
_entry.id   AF-A0A7Y7HYS2-F1
#
_cell.length_a   1.000
_cell.length_b   1.000
_cell.length_c   1.000
_cell.angle_alpha   90.00
_cell.angle_beta   90.00
_cell.angle_gamma   90.00
#
_symmetry.space_group_name_H-M   'P 1'
#
loop_
_entity.id
_entity.type
_entity.pdbx_description
1 polymer ?
#
loop_
_entity_poly.entity_id
_entity_poly.type
_entity_poly.pdbx_seq_one_letter_code
_entity_poly.pdbx_strand_id
1 'polypeptide(L)'
;MNVIAIVEGDGEVKALPTLLRRFPEWRGCAWADLPQPIRVRRDRFLNNDDEFRKQVTLAGYKCGEAGWILILLDADDDCPVTMADSILRRAQTIVPGHRISVVIATREYEAWFIAAASSLDGQRGFSLPAHVPDAESVRAAKEWISSCMPHGHKYHEVHDQAAFSSQVNLDLAYANSRSFRKLVSEWDKQMAVAG
;
A
#
# COMPACT_ATOMS: atom_id res chain seq x y z
N MET A 1 12.07 -4.32 13.91
CA MET A 1 11.22 -3.13 14.11
C MET A 1 9.75 -3.52 13.91
N ASN A 2 8.81 -2.98 14.68
CA ASN A 2 7.37 -3.23 14.49
C ASN A 2 6.77 -2.18 13.55
N VAL A 3 6.00 -2.61 12.55
CA VAL A 3 5.40 -1.73 11.53
C VAL A 3 3.87 -1.83 11.62
N ILE A 4 3.25 -0.79 12.15
CA ILE A 4 1.78 -0.72 12.26
C ILE A 4 1.22 0.04 11.08
N ALA A 5 0.59 -0.70 10.17
CA ALA A 5 -0.06 -0.10 9.02
C ALA A 5 -1.50 0.36 9.34
N ILE A 6 -1.92 1.46 8.73
CA ILE A 6 -3.32 1.87 8.60
C ILE A 6 -3.68 1.79 7.11
N VAL A 7 -4.75 1.08 6.78
CA VAL A 7 -5.23 0.85 5.40
C VAL A 7 -6.73 1.03 5.30
N GLU A 8 -7.29 1.26 4.11
CA GLU A 8 -8.73 1.54 3.95
C GLU A 8 -9.59 0.35 3.50
N GLY A 9 -9.11 -0.50 2.60
CA GLY A 9 -9.87 -1.63 2.09
C GLY A 9 -9.62 -2.94 2.84
N ASP A 10 -10.47 -3.93 2.58
CA ASP A 10 -10.38 -5.26 3.19
C ASP A 10 -9.28 -6.12 2.54
N GLY A 11 -8.90 -5.86 1.30
CA GLY A 11 -7.85 -6.61 0.62
C GLY A 11 -6.44 -6.20 1.06
N GLU A 12 -6.20 -4.90 1.30
CA GLU A 12 -4.92 -4.35 1.78
C GLU A 12 -4.52 -4.94 3.13
N VAL A 13 -5.51 -5.26 4.00
CA VAL A 13 -5.27 -5.88 5.31
C VAL A 13 -4.40 -7.13 5.20
N LYS A 14 -4.55 -7.91 4.11
CA LYS A 14 -3.71 -9.07 3.83
C LYS A 14 -2.62 -8.76 2.81
N ALA A 15 -2.93 -7.97 1.80
CA ALA A 15 -2.05 -7.72 0.67
C ALA A 15 -0.80 -6.92 1.05
N LEU A 16 -0.96 -5.83 1.81
CA LEU A 16 0.16 -4.95 2.17
C LEU A 16 1.21 -5.69 3.02
N PRO A 17 0.86 -6.39 4.12
CA PRO A 17 1.86 -7.18 4.86
C PRO A 17 2.51 -8.27 4.01
N THR A 18 1.75 -8.88 3.09
CA THR A 18 2.28 -9.91 2.18
C THR A 18 3.32 -9.34 1.22
N LEU A 19 3.07 -8.14 0.67
CA LEU A 19 3.99 -7.41 -0.16
C LEU A 19 5.26 -7.01 0.61
N LEU A 20 5.08 -6.36 1.77
CA LEU A 20 6.19 -5.80 2.56
C LEU A 20 7.14 -6.88 3.10
N ARG A 21 6.64 -8.09 3.40
CA ARG A 21 7.50 -9.22 3.82
C ARG A 21 8.52 -9.63 2.75
N ARG A 22 8.34 -9.23 1.50
CA ARG A 22 9.29 -9.53 0.42
C ARG A 22 10.40 -8.49 0.32
N PHE A 23 10.26 -7.33 0.95
CA PHE A 23 11.22 -6.23 0.84
C PHE A 23 12.58 -6.53 1.52
N PRO A 24 12.66 -7.18 2.70
CA PRO A 24 13.94 -7.54 3.30
C PRO A 24 14.87 -8.32 2.37
N GLU A 25 14.34 -9.37 1.73
CA GLU A 25 15.08 -10.17 0.75
C GLU A 25 15.43 -9.37 -0.50
N TRP A 26 14.46 -8.66 -1.07
CA TRP A 26 14.64 -7.87 -2.29
C TRP A 26 15.63 -6.69 -2.12
N ARG A 27 15.64 -6.05 -0.95
CA ARG A 27 16.49 -4.88 -0.64
C ARG A 27 17.76 -5.23 0.11
N GLY A 28 17.91 -6.46 0.59
CA GLY A 28 19.05 -6.86 1.45
C GLY A 28 19.05 -6.13 2.80
N CYS A 29 17.88 -5.92 3.41
CA CYS A 29 17.74 -5.18 4.67
C CYS A 29 17.13 -6.05 5.79
N ALA A 30 17.06 -5.50 7.01
CA ALA A 30 16.55 -6.22 8.17
C ALA A 30 15.04 -6.55 8.06
N TRP A 31 14.63 -7.64 8.68
CA TRP A 31 13.22 -8.02 8.79
C TRP A 31 12.47 -7.11 9.76
N ALA A 32 11.19 -6.88 9.45
CA ALA A 32 10.27 -6.13 10.31
C ALA A 32 9.10 -7.02 10.72
N ASP A 33 8.58 -6.80 11.93
CA ASP A 33 7.31 -7.37 12.36
C ASP A 33 6.18 -6.59 11.70
N LEU A 34 5.26 -7.33 11.07
CA LEU A 34 4.18 -6.82 10.24
C LEU A 34 2.86 -7.43 10.72
N PRO A 35 2.35 -6.97 11.90
CA PRO A 35 1.05 -7.39 12.41
C PRO A 35 -0.07 -6.93 11.48
N GLN A 36 -1.28 -7.44 11.74
CA GLN A 36 -2.46 -7.08 10.94
C GLN A 36 -2.69 -5.55 10.94
N PRO A 37 -2.83 -4.92 9.76
CA PRO A 37 -3.12 -3.50 9.65
C PRO A 37 -4.41 -3.09 10.37
N ILE A 38 -4.46 -1.84 10.81
CA ILE A 38 -5.68 -1.17 11.27
C ILE A 38 -6.47 -0.77 10.01
N ARG A 39 -7.61 -1.41 9.80
CA ARG A 39 -8.51 -1.03 8.71
C ARG A 39 -9.41 0.13 9.12
N VAL A 40 -9.49 1.16 8.28
CA VAL A 40 -10.34 2.34 8.48
C VAL A 40 -11.27 2.55 7.30
N ARG A 41 -12.38 3.26 7.50
CA ARG A 41 -13.18 3.74 6.37
C ARG A 41 -12.61 5.08 5.91
N ARG A 42 -12.10 5.16 4.68
CA ARG A 42 -11.48 6.36 4.08
C ARG A 42 -12.15 7.67 4.48
N ASP A 43 -13.41 7.86 4.07
CA ASP A 43 -14.14 9.12 4.28
C ASP A 43 -14.23 9.51 5.75
N ARG A 44 -14.46 8.52 6.63
CA ARG A 44 -14.55 8.77 8.06
C ARG A 44 -13.17 9.10 8.63
N PHE A 45 -12.14 8.37 8.24
CA PHE A 45 -10.78 8.60 8.72
C PHE A 45 -10.26 9.98 8.30
N LEU A 46 -10.53 10.41 7.07
CA LEU A 46 -10.04 11.69 6.56
C LEU A 46 -10.82 12.88 7.14
N ASN A 47 -12.15 12.76 7.21
CA ASN A 47 -13.04 13.91 7.48
C ASN A 47 -13.58 13.98 8.93
N ASN A 48 -13.27 13.02 9.79
CA ASN A 48 -13.64 13.06 11.21
C ASN A 48 -12.37 13.09 12.08
N ASP A 49 -12.13 14.23 12.73
CA ASP A 49 -10.92 14.44 13.55
C ASP A 49 -10.83 13.51 14.76
N ASP A 50 -11.96 13.15 15.37
CA ASP A 50 -11.98 12.21 16.51
C ASP A 50 -11.65 10.79 16.05
N GLU A 51 -12.21 10.36 14.91
CA GLU A 51 -11.88 9.05 14.33
C GLU A 51 -10.41 9.01 13.90
N PHE A 52 -9.92 10.06 13.22
CA PHE A 52 -8.52 10.16 12.83
C PHE A 52 -7.59 10.05 14.05
N ARG A 53 -7.86 10.88 15.08
CA ARG A 53 -7.10 10.86 16.35
C ARG A 53 -7.13 9.49 17.00
N LYS A 54 -8.29 8.87 17.10
CA LYS A 54 -8.44 7.54 17.70
C LYS A 54 -7.58 6.49 16.99
N GLN A 55 -7.64 6.43 15.66
CA GLN A 55 -6.94 5.40 14.89
C GLN A 55 -5.42 5.62 14.87
N VAL A 56 -4.97 6.88 14.76
CA VAL A 56 -3.55 7.23 14.83
C VAL A 56 -2.96 6.96 16.23
N THR A 57 -3.69 7.32 17.30
CA THR A 57 -3.27 6.99 18.68
C THR A 57 -3.17 5.48 18.89
N LEU A 58 -4.13 4.71 18.37
CA LEU A 58 -4.09 3.26 18.43
C LEU A 58 -2.87 2.70 17.68
N ALA A 59 -2.55 3.25 16.51
CA ALA A 59 -1.36 2.86 15.76
C ALA A 59 -0.08 3.14 16.55
N GLY A 60 0.06 4.34 17.14
CA GLY A 60 1.20 4.68 18.01
C GLY A 60 1.35 3.74 19.20
N TYR A 61 0.25 3.47 19.91
CA TYR A 61 0.26 2.53 21.03
C TYR A 61 0.75 1.12 20.63
N LYS A 62 0.24 0.59 19.51
CA LYS A 62 0.66 -0.74 19.00
C LYS A 62 2.09 -0.75 18.49
N CYS A 63 2.54 0.38 17.94
CA CYS A 63 3.83 0.56 17.30
C CYS A 63 4.96 0.54 18.33
N GLY A 64 4.75 1.16 19.49
CA GLY A 64 5.79 1.36 20.49
C GLY A 64 6.82 2.40 20.06
N GLU A 65 7.72 2.77 20.98
CA GLU A 65 8.63 3.92 20.81
C GLU A 65 9.62 3.77 19.65
N ALA A 66 10.07 2.54 19.37
CA ALA A 66 11.03 2.25 18.31
C ALA A 66 10.38 1.69 17.03
N GLY A 67 9.04 1.69 16.95
CA GLY A 67 8.32 1.19 15.78
C GLY A 67 8.13 2.25 14.68
N TRP A 68 7.42 1.84 13.64
CA TRP A 68 7.05 2.69 12.51
C TRP A 68 5.55 2.58 12.21
N ILE A 69 4.88 3.73 12.07
CA ILE A 69 3.50 3.83 11.58
C ILE A 69 3.53 4.08 10.07
N LEU A 70 2.88 3.20 9.31
CA LEU A 70 2.71 3.36 7.86
C LEU A 70 1.24 3.59 7.54
N ILE A 71 0.88 4.75 7.01
CA ILE A 71 -0.47 5.02 6.52
C ILE A 71 -0.46 4.83 5.01
N LEU A 72 -1.22 3.86 4.50
CA LEU A 72 -1.40 3.61 3.07
C LEU A 72 -2.88 3.79 2.72
N LEU A 73 -3.17 4.71 1.81
CA LEU A 73 -4.50 4.95 1.27
C LEU A 73 -4.40 5.14 -0.25
N ASP A 74 -5.51 5.00 -0.95
CA ASP A 74 -5.59 5.25 -2.38
C ASP A 74 -5.74 6.75 -2.66
N ALA A 75 -5.42 7.19 -3.87
CA ALA A 75 -5.61 8.59 -4.25
C ALA A 75 -7.03 8.82 -4.77
N ASP A 76 -7.64 7.81 -5.38
CA ASP A 76 -8.80 7.95 -6.25
C ASP A 76 -8.57 9.04 -7.32
N ASP A 77 -9.26 10.19 -7.17
CA ASP A 77 -9.12 11.39 -7.98
C ASP A 77 -8.43 12.55 -7.22
N ASP A 78 -8.02 12.35 -5.95
CA ASP A 78 -7.32 13.35 -5.14
C ASP A 78 -5.82 13.46 -5.48
N CYS A 79 -5.21 14.61 -5.18
CA CYS A 79 -3.77 14.80 -5.33
C CYS A 79 -3.00 14.03 -4.23
N PRO A 80 -2.17 13.01 -4.58
CA PRO A 80 -1.46 12.18 -3.61
C PRO A 80 -0.54 12.96 -2.68
N VAL A 81 0.12 14.00 -3.19
CA VAL A 81 1.09 14.82 -2.43
C VAL A 81 0.38 15.64 -1.37
N THR A 82 -0.65 16.40 -1.77
CA THR A 82 -1.43 17.24 -0.85
C THR A 82 -2.07 16.42 0.27
N MET A 83 -2.60 15.24 -0.08
CA MET A 83 -3.21 14.32 0.86
C MET A 83 -2.17 13.74 1.84
N ALA A 84 -1.05 13.24 1.34
CA ALA A 84 0.03 12.70 2.17
C ALA A 84 0.54 13.73 3.19
N ASP A 85 0.80 14.95 2.72
CA ASP A 85 1.30 16.05 3.54
C ASP A 85 0.30 16.47 4.63
N SER A 86 -0.99 16.53 4.29
CA SER A 86 -2.06 16.84 5.24
C SER A 86 -2.17 15.78 6.34
N ILE A 87 -2.21 14.50 5.96
CA ILE A 87 -2.30 13.37 6.89
C ILE A 87 -1.06 13.32 7.79
N LEU A 88 0.13 13.47 7.22
CA LEU A 88 1.39 13.41 7.98
C LEU A 88 1.45 14.49 9.05
N ARG A 89 1.14 15.75 8.71
CA ARG A 89 1.12 16.86 9.67
C ARG A 89 0.14 16.61 10.82
N ARG A 90 -1.07 16.14 10.51
CA ARG A 90 -2.09 15.81 11.52
C ARG A 90 -1.60 14.67 12.43
N ALA A 91 -1.08 13.59 11.85
CA ALA A 91 -0.61 12.43 12.59
C ALA A 91 0.56 12.76 13.53
N GLN A 92 1.53 13.54 13.08
CA GLN A 92 2.67 13.99 13.89
C GLN A 92 2.26 14.81 15.12
N THR A 93 1.14 15.55 15.02
CA THR A 93 0.58 16.29 16.16
C THR A 93 -0.05 15.36 17.20
N ILE A 94 -0.57 14.21 16.78
CA ILE A 94 -1.29 13.26 17.65
C ILE A 94 -0.33 12.30 18.36
N VAL A 95 0.68 11.80 17.64
CA VAL A 95 1.70 10.87 18.16
C VAL A 95 3.11 11.46 17.96
N PRO A 96 3.47 12.53 18.69
CA PRO A 96 4.77 13.16 18.53
C PRO A 96 5.90 12.16 18.81
N GLY A 97 7.02 12.33 18.10
CA GLY A 97 8.21 11.47 18.23
C GLY A 97 8.13 10.11 17.53
N HIS A 98 6.95 9.66 17.09
CA HIS A 98 6.84 8.42 16.34
C HIS A 98 7.38 8.58 14.92
N ARG A 99 7.94 7.50 14.38
CA ARG A 99 8.28 7.40 12.95
C ARG A 99 6.98 7.19 12.19
N ILE A 100 6.66 8.09 11.27
CA ILE A 100 5.42 8.03 10.48
C ILE A 100 5.76 8.22 9.00
N SER A 101 5.22 7.36 8.16
CA SER A 101 5.23 7.51 6.71
C SER A 101 3.81 7.48 6.18
N VAL A 102 3.50 8.39 5.26
CA VAL A 102 2.23 8.37 4.53
C VAL A 102 2.54 8.10 3.07
N VAL A 103 1.91 7.06 2.54
CA VAL A 103 2.01 6.65 1.14
C VAL A 103 0.60 6.69 0.58
N ILE A 104 0.44 7.38 -0.54
CA ILE A 104 -0.81 7.42 -1.27
C ILE A 104 -0.60 6.70 -2.59
N ALA A 105 -1.27 5.55 -2.78
CA ALA A 105 -1.25 4.82 -4.05
C ALA A 105 -1.91 5.69 -5.12
N THR A 106 -1.22 5.97 -6.23
CA THR A 106 -1.82 6.81 -7.26
C THR A 106 -2.92 6.03 -7.96
N ARG A 107 -4.12 6.61 -8.03
CA ARG A 107 -5.38 5.91 -8.32
C ARG A 107 -5.74 4.95 -7.20
N GLU A 108 -5.31 3.72 -7.28
CA GLU A 108 -5.67 2.61 -6.39
C GLU A 108 -4.44 1.73 -6.15
N TYR A 109 -4.43 0.90 -5.10
CA TYR A 109 -3.39 -0.10 -4.86
C TYR A 109 -3.15 -0.98 -6.10
N GLU A 110 -4.21 -1.34 -6.81
CA GLU A 110 -4.23 -2.13 -8.03
C GLU A 110 -3.31 -1.56 -9.13
N ALA A 111 -3.06 -0.25 -9.14
CA ALA A 111 -2.11 0.35 -10.09
C ALA A 111 -0.72 -0.29 -9.99
N TRP A 112 -0.29 -0.74 -8.81
CA TRP A 112 0.99 -1.43 -8.65
C TRP A 112 1.04 -2.80 -9.35
N PHE A 113 -0.10 -3.46 -9.50
CA PHE A 113 -0.20 -4.68 -10.30
C PHE A 113 -0.18 -4.37 -11.80
N ILE A 114 -0.82 -3.28 -12.23
CA ILE A 114 -0.74 -2.83 -13.64
C ILE A 114 0.72 -2.52 -14.02
N ALA A 115 1.45 -1.83 -13.13
CA ALA A 115 2.86 -1.47 -13.31
C ALA A 115 3.77 -2.70 -13.53
N ALA A 116 3.36 -3.86 -13.04
CA ALA A 116 4.09 -5.11 -13.15
C ALA A 116 3.26 -6.23 -13.82
N ALA A 117 2.27 -5.87 -14.64
CA ALA A 117 1.27 -6.81 -15.16
C ALA A 117 1.88 -7.99 -15.90
N SER A 118 3.00 -7.79 -16.61
CA SER A 118 3.70 -8.87 -17.32
C SER A 118 4.21 -9.99 -16.41
N SER A 119 4.44 -9.69 -15.12
CA SER A 119 4.82 -10.71 -14.13
C SER A 119 3.66 -11.52 -13.59
N LEU A 120 2.42 -11.07 -13.82
CA LEU A 120 1.21 -11.73 -13.36
C LEU A 120 0.58 -12.63 -14.43
N ASP A 121 1.14 -12.69 -15.63
CA ASP A 121 0.62 -13.55 -16.70
C ASP A 121 0.58 -15.03 -16.26
N GLY A 122 -0.58 -15.65 -16.44
CA GLY A 122 -0.88 -17.01 -15.97
C GLY A 122 -1.19 -17.13 -14.48
N GLN A 123 -0.97 -16.09 -13.66
CA GLN A 123 -1.25 -16.14 -12.23
C GLN A 123 -2.75 -16.02 -11.96
N ARG A 124 -3.33 -17.06 -11.34
CA ARG A 124 -4.79 -17.12 -11.05
C ARG A 124 -5.67 -16.90 -12.29
N GLY A 125 -5.15 -17.25 -13.46
CA GLY A 125 -5.84 -17.07 -14.74
C GLY A 125 -5.78 -15.63 -15.29
N PHE A 126 -5.02 -14.73 -14.67
CA PHE A 126 -4.71 -13.43 -15.25
C PHE A 126 -4.05 -13.63 -16.62
N SER A 127 -4.58 -12.98 -17.64
CA SER A 127 -4.10 -13.03 -19.01
C SER A 127 -3.60 -11.65 -19.42
N LEU A 128 -2.30 -11.52 -19.68
CA LEU A 128 -1.69 -10.26 -20.05
C LEU A 128 -2.27 -9.76 -21.39
N PRO A 129 -2.86 -8.56 -21.45
CA PRO A 129 -3.31 -7.99 -22.72
C PRO A 129 -2.11 -7.56 -23.58
N ALA A 130 -2.34 -7.44 -24.89
CA ALA A 130 -1.32 -6.99 -25.85
C ALA A 130 -0.80 -5.56 -25.56
N HIS A 131 -1.62 -4.73 -24.91
CA HIS A 131 -1.25 -3.39 -24.48
C HIS A 131 -1.54 -3.21 -23.00
N VAL A 132 -0.50 -2.87 -22.23
CA VAL A 132 -0.61 -2.48 -20.83
C VAL A 132 -0.53 -0.96 -20.76
N PRO A 133 -1.54 -0.28 -20.18
CA PRO A 133 -1.53 1.17 -20.05
C PRO A 133 -0.50 1.65 -19.01
N ASP A 134 -0.23 2.96 -18.99
CA ASP A 134 0.49 3.55 -17.85
C ASP A 134 -0.34 3.36 -16.57
N ALA A 135 0.24 2.64 -15.61
CA ALA A 135 -0.42 2.18 -14.39
C ALA A 135 -1.13 3.30 -13.61
N GLU A 136 -0.48 4.45 -13.47
CA GLU A 136 -0.99 5.58 -12.67
C GLU A 136 -1.94 6.49 -13.48
N SER A 137 -2.13 6.20 -14.77
CA SER A 137 -3.09 6.89 -15.64
C SER A 137 -4.48 6.24 -15.66
N VAL A 138 -4.57 4.94 -15.32
CA VAL A 138 -5.82 4.17 -15.36
C VAL A 138 -6.75 4.62 -14.24
N ARG A 139 -7.88 5.23 -14.59
CA ARG A 139 -8.83 5.73 -13.59
C ARG A 139 -9.45 4.62 -12.73
N ALA A 140 -9.82 3.49 -13.34
CA ALA A 140 -10.41 2.35 -12.67
C ALA A 140 -9.45 1.15 -12.77
N ALA A 141 -8.41 1.13 -11.95
CA ALA A 141 -7.35 0.12 -12.02
C ALA A 141 -7.92 -1.28 -11.72
N LYS A 142 -8.82 -1.38 -10.74
CA LYS A 142 -9.57 -2.60 -10.44
C LYS A 142 -10.38 -3.14 -11.62
N GLU A 143 -11.04 -2.27 -12.38
CA GLU A 143 -11.80 -2.68 -13.57
C GLU A 143 -10.87 -3.20 -14.66
N TRP A 144 -9.73 -2.54 -14.86
CA TRP A 144 -8.73 -3.00 -15.81
C TRP A 144 -8.18 -4.38 -15.43
N ILE A 145 -7.81 -4.61 -14.17
CA ILE A 145 -7.36 -5.93 -13.70
C ILE A 145 -8.48 -6.96 -13.89
N SER A 146 -9.73 -6.61 -13.54
CA SER A 146 -10.88 -7.50 -13.73
C SER A 146 -11.07 -7.91 -15.20
N SER A 147 -10.77 -7.02 -16.15
CA SER A 147 -10.86 -7.33 -17.59
C SER A 147 -9.79 -8.31 -18.07
N CYS A 148 -8.71 -8.46 -17.32
CA CYS A 148 -7.62 -9.41 -17.58
C CYS A 148 -7.85 -10.77 -16.89
N MET A 149 -8.91 -10.91 -16.07
CA MET A 149 -9.26 -12.17 -15.43
C MET A 149 -10.06 -13.10 -16.37
N PRO A 150 -10.14 -14.41 -16.08
CA PRO A 150 -10.89 -15.35 -16.91
C PRO A 150 -12.36 -14.95 -17.09
N HIS A 151 -12.95 -15.30 -18.23
CA HIS A 151 -14.35 -14.99 -18.50
C HIS A 151 -15.28 -15.52 -17.39
N GLY A 152 -16.17 -14.67 -16.86
CA GLY A 152 -17.06 -14.99 -15.75
C GLY A 152 -16.45 -14.82 -14.35
N HIS A 153 -15.15 -14.50 -14.25
CA HIS A 153 -14.46 -14.21 -13.01
C HIS A 153 -14.06 -12.74 -12.96
N LYS A 154 -14.41 -12.04 -11.88
CA LYS A 154 -13.93 -10.69 -11.60
C LYS A 154 -12.80 -10.75 -10.60
N TYR A 155 -11.91 -9.77 -10.66
CA TYR A 155 -10.92 -9.58 -9.60
C TYR A 155 -11.62 -9.27 -8.28
N HIS A 156 -11.25 -10.01 -7.24
CA HIS A 156 -11.83 -9.92 -5.91
C HIS A 156 -10.74 -9.61 -4.88
N GLU A 157 -10.62 -8.34 -4.49
CA GLU A 157 -9.57 -7.77 -3.60
C GLU A 157 -9.21 -8.69 -2.42
N VAL A 158 -10.21 -9.14 -1.65
CA VAL A 158 -9.99 -9.97 -0.45
C VAL A 158 -9.23 -11.27 -0.73
N HIS A 159 -9.34 -11.82 -1.94
CA HIS A 159 -8.72 -13.09 -2.34
C HIS A 159 -7.52 -12.89 -3.27
N ASP A 160 -7.66 -12.03 -4.26
CA ASP A 160 -6.70 -11.89 -5.34
C ASP A 160 -5.59 -10.88 -5.01
N GLN A 161 -5.87 -9.79 -4.29
CA GLN A 161 -4.89 -8.74 -4.00
C GLN A 161 -3.69 -9.28 -3.21
N ALA A 162 -3.94 -10.16 -2.23
CA ALA A 162 -2.87 -10.78 -1.45
C ALA A 162 -2.05 -11.78 -2.25
N ALA A 163 -2.71 -12.55 -3.14
CA ALA A 163 -2.03 -13.51 -4.00
C ALA A 163 -1.20 -12.82 -5.10
N PHE A 164 -1.71 -11.74 -5.69
CA PHE A 164 -0.91 -10.93 -6.61
C PHE A 164 0.23 -10.21 -5.88
N SER A 165 0.01 -9.71 -4.66
CA SER A 165 1.07 -9.10 -3.86
C SER A 165 2.22 -10.06 -3.51
N SER A 166 1.93 -11.37 -3.35
CA SER A 166 2.98 -12.36 -3.10
C SER A 166 3.80 -12.72 -4.34
N GLN A 167 3.27 -12.44 -5.54
CA GLN A 167 3.87 -12.90 -6.81
C GLN A 167 4.39 -11.76 -7.69
N VAL A 168 3.82 -10.57 -7.59
CA VAL A 168 4.15 -9.41 -8.43
C VAL A 168 5.66 -9.15 -8.44
N ASN A 169 6.24 -8.88 -9.60
CA ASN A 169 7.65 -8.55 -9.70
C ASN A 169 7.89 -7.12 -9.13
N LEU A 170 8.69 -7.05 -8.07
CA LEU A 170 8.94 -5.80 -7.33
C LEU A 170 9.80 -4.81 -8.15
N ASP A 171 10.73 -5.30 -8.97
CA ASP A 171 11.55 -4.46 -9.84
C ASP A 171 10.71 -3.78 -10.92
N LEU A 172 9.76 -4.50 -11.52
CA LEU A 172 8.82 -3.93 -12.50
C LEU A 172 7.90 -2.90 -11.84
N ALA A 173 7.33 -3.21 -10.67
CA ALA A 173 6.48 -2.28 -9.95
C ALA A 173 7.26 -1.00 -9.56
N TYR A 174 8.51 -1.16 -9.13
CA TYR A 174 9.41 -0.04 -8.83
C TYR A 174 9.76 0.78 -10.06
N ALA A 175 10.07 0.15 -11.20
CA ALA A 175 10.39 0.86 -12.43
C ALA A 175 9.20 1.69 -12.95
N ASN A 176 7.99 1.14 -12.85
CA ASN A 176 6.83 1.63 -13.60
C ASN A 176 5.78 2.36 -12.74
N SER A 177 5.90 2.42 -11.40
CA SER A 177 4.99 3.19 -10.53
C SER A 177 5.75 4.13 -9.59
N ARG A 178 5.38 5.42 -9.59
CA ARG A 178 5.96 6.42 -8.69
C ARG A 178 5.46 6.24 -7.26
N SER A 179 4.19 5.91 -7.07
CA SER A 179 3.61 5.65 -5.76
C SER A 179 4.17 4.38 -5.13
N PHE A 180 4.46 3.33 -5.92
CA PHE A 180 5.22 2.18 -5.43
C PHE A 180 6.65 2.56 -5.04
N ARG A 181 7.36 3.35 -5.85
CA ARG A 181 8.68 3.88 -5.47
C ARG A 181 8.65 4.70 -4.18
N LYS A 182 7.58 5.45 -3.94
CA LYS A 182 7.39 6.17 -2.67
C LYS A 182 7.30 5.19 -1.49
N LEU A 183 6.53 4.10 -1.61
CA LEU A 183 6.49 3.05 -0.57
C LEU A 183 7.88 2.48 -0.29
N VAL A 184 8.62 2.12 -1.33
CA VAL A 184 9.97 1.54 -1.21
C VAL A 184 10.95 2.55 -0.61
N SER A 185 10.88 3.82 -1.01
CA SER A 185 11.73 4.88 -0.44
C SER A 185 11.46 5.11 1.05
N GLU A 186 10.21 5.04 1.49
CA GLU A 186 9.87 5.14 2.91
C GLU A 186 10.37 3.90 3.67
N TRP A 187 10.24 2.70 3.10
CA TRP A 187 10.80 1.48 3.69
C TRP A 187 12.31 1.58 3.88
N ASP A 188 13.05 1.88 2.80
CA ASP A 188 14.51 1.99 2.82
C ASP A 188 14.96 3.01 3.88
N LYS A 189 14.30 4.18 3.93
CA LYS A 189 14.57 5.22 4.93
C LYS A 189 14.38 4.71 6.36
N GLN A 190 13.28 4.01 6.64
CA GLN A 190 12.96 3.59 8.01
C GLN A 190 13.80 2.41 8.47
N MET A 191 14.17 1.49 7.56
CA MET A 191 15.06 0.38 7.86
C MET A 191 16.51 0.82 8.05
N ALA A 192 16.99 1.83 7.32
CA ALA A 192 18.33 2.37 7.50
C ALA A 192 18.56 3.01 8.88
N VAL A 193 17.50 3.52 9.53
CA VAL A 193 17.55 4.12 10.87
C VAL A 193 17.27 3.07 11.97
N ALA A 194 17.03 1.82 11.60
CA ALA A 194 16.73 0.72 12.54
C ALA A 194 17.91 -0.25 12.73
N GLY A 195 18.94 -0.19 11.88
CA GLY A 195 20.22 -0.89 12.05
C GLY A 195 21.27 0.03 12.67
#